data_AF-A0AAD5Q2U6-F1
#
_entry.id   AF-A0AAD5Q2U6-F1
#
_cell.length_a   1.000
_cell.length_b   1.000
_cell.length_c   1.000
_cell.angle_alpha   90.00
_cell.angle_beta   90.00
_cell.angle_gamma   90.00
#
_symmetry.space_group_name_H-M   'P 1'
#
loop_
_entity.id
_entity.type
_entity.pdbx_description
1 polymer ?
#
loop_
_entity_poly.entity_id
_entity_poly.type
_entity_poly.pdbx_seq_one_letter_code
_entity_poly.pdbx_strand_id
1 'polypeptide(L)'
;MADKPIASAVDSDKEPPLSAAASHVHYVRAASAIDGDGSSKPAPRDYVARRWALWEAPAGAAAHTDDLGAIARLPLPLQVAFRRKVLCIFLLQLLLVWAVVGVFRFEPSAKRWADDAFRKPGYVVLSFLVGFALLAALYALRNRFPLNWLMLLLFSAAQSACFVGLGVVADTNIGFFNCAFTFACVAIMAALAGVARRKPSAANDPADVGTTANAEPHETLLSSFYAGMLAYVVVAAAATALFLALGRDLVTDVGFGGTLGFQLLLMLWFASDAAAMCRVMTPDEYMHGVIYFYTDLILLTIAACVAVATVAACVLLCSDVGDVPDCSGCLYVGYCYCPCDGGHPPDRPSDEDDGAMQRV
;
A
#
# COMPACT_ATOMS: atom_id res chain seq x y z
N MET A 1 10.54 56.72 -57.80
CA MET A 1 11.55 55.68 -58.03
C MET A 1 12.38 55.55 -56.77
N ALA A 2 12.07 54.56 -55.95
CA ALA A 2 12.89 54.15 -54.80
C ALA A 2 12.60 52.67 -54.57
N ASP A 3 13.59 51.85 -54.90
CA ASP A 3 13.55 50.39 -54.82
C ASP A 3 13.48 49.93 -53.37
N LYS A 4 12.57 48.98 -53.11
CA LYS A 4 12.43 48.30 -51.82
C LYS A 4 13.03 46.89 -51.98
N PRO A 5 14.11 46.53 -51.26
CA PRO A 5 14.65 45.18 -51.36
C PRO A 5 13.81 44.21 -50.52
N ILE A 6 13.44 43.09 -51.14
CA ILE A 6 12.82 41.93 -50.52
C ILE A 6 13.95 41.11 -49.88
N ALA A 7 14.02 41.10 -48.56
CA ALA A 7 14.90 40.22 -47.80
C ALA A 7 14.17 38.90 -47.52
N SER A 8 14.59 37.85 -48.21
CA SER A 8 14.25 36.46 -47.93
C SER A 8 15.06 35.95 -46.74
N ALA A 9 14.45 35.87 -45.56
CA ALA A 9 15.01 35.14 -44.43
C ALA A 9 14.52 33.68 -44.50
N VAL A 10 15.30 32.86 -45.21
CA VAL A 10 15.37 31.41 -44.96
C VAL A 10 16.44 31.27 -43.89
N ASP A 11 16.06 30.87 -42.68
CA ASP A 11 17.04 30.35 -41.72
C ASP A 11 16.68 28.92 -41.37
N SER A 12 17.61 28.04 -41.76
CA SER A 12 17.54 26.59 -41.73
C SER A 12 18.35 26.11 -40.53
N ASP A 13 17.83 26.28 -39.32
CA ASP A 13 18.40 25.67 -38.11
C ASP A 13 17.29 25.11 -37.23
N LYS A 14 16.49 24.22 -37.82
CA LYS A 14 15.62 23.32 -37.07
C LYS A 14 16.35 21.99 -36.94
N GLU A 15 17.24 21.91 -35.95
CA GLU A 15 17.84 20.62 -35.55
C GLU A 15 16.72 19.59 -35.43
N PRO A 16 16.81 18.44 -36.10
CA PRO A 16 15.82 17.39 -35.96
C PRO A 16 15.81 16.97 -34.49
N PRO A 17 14.64 16.72 -33.89
CA PRO A 17 14.56 16.29 -32.50
C PRO A 17 15.46 15.05 -32.35
N LEU A 18 16.53 15.22 -31.56
CA LEU A 18 17.45 14.15 -31.19
C LEU A 18 16.63 12.96 -30.75
N SER A 19 16.61 11.97 -31.65
CA SER A 19 15.82 10.77 -31.59
C SER A 19 15.96 10.12 -30.21
N ALA A 20 14.83 9.89 -29.53
CA ALA A 20 14.77 9.20 -28.24
C ALA A 20 15.48 7.83 -28.23
N ALA A 21 15.77 7.25 -29.40
CA ALA A 21 16.56 6.03 -29.53
C ALA A 21 18.05 6.22 -29.24
N ALA A 22 18.63 7.40 -29.53
CA ALA A 22 20.03 7.68 -29.24
C ALA A 22 20.30 7.77 -27.73
N SER A 23 19.33 8.26 -26.94
CA SER A 23 19.48 8.34 -25.48
C SER A 23 19.46 6.96 -24.82
N HIS A 24 18.68 6.01 -25.35
CA HIS A 24 18.58 4.66 -24.78
C HIS A 24 19.90 3.88 -24.89
N VAL A 25 20.63 4.00 -26.02
CA VAL A 25 21.90 3.27 -26.22
C VAL A 25 23.02 3.83 -25.33
N HIS A 26 23.12 5.15 -25.21
CA HIS A 26 24.07 5.78 -24.28
C HIS A 26 23.75 5.43 -22.82
N TYR A 27 22.46 5.31 -22.48
CA TYR A 27 22.00 4.93 -21.15
C TYR A 27 22.36 3.49 -20.78
N VAL A 28 22.12 2.52 -21.67
CA VAL A 28 22.50 1.10 -21.45
C VAL A 28 24.02 0.96 -21.28
N ARG A 29 24.80 1.76 -22.01
CA ARG A 29 26.27 1.77 -21.91
C ARG A 29 26.77 2.42 -20.61
N ALA A 30 26.09 3.45 -20.10
CA ALA A 30 26.41 4.06 -18.81
C ALA A 30 26.06 3.15 -17.62
N ALA A 31 24.91 2.46 -17.67
CA ALA A 31 24.51 1.52 -16.63
C ALA A 31 25.46 0.31 -16.52
N SER A 32 25.96 -0.20 -17.66
CA SER A 32 26.91 -1.32 -17.68
C SER A 32 28.34 -0.95 -17.24
N ALA A 33 28.70 0.33 -17.25
CA ALA A 33 30.02 0.78 -16.79
C ALA A 33 30.14 0.83 -15.25
N ILE A 34 29.02 0.85 -14.52
CA ILE A 34 28.99 0.93 -13.05
C ILE A 34 29.30 -0.43 -12.40
N ASP A 35 29.10 -1.55 -13.12
CA ASP A 35 29.35 -2.91 -12.62
C ASP A 35 30.84 -3.34 -12.66
N GLY A 36 31.76 -2.46 -13.09
CA GLY A 36 33.16 -2.80 -13.38
C GLY A 36 34.16 -2.77 -12.22
N ASP A 37 33.80 -2.30 -11.02
CA ASP A 37 34.77 -2.17 -9.93
C ASP A 37 34.85 -3.45 -9.07
N GLY A 38 35.82 -4.30 -9.41
CA GLY A 38 35.95 -5.71 -9.01
C GLY A 38 36.28 -6.00 -7.53
N SER A 39 35.88 -5.16 -6.58
CA SER A 39 36.14 -5.39 -5.14
C SER A 39 34.90 -5.44 -4.24
N SER A 40 33.70 -5.15 -4.74
CA SER A 40 32.48 -5.16 -3.93
C SER A 40 31.86 -6.56 -3.86
N LYS A 41 31.53 -7.03 -2.66
CA LYS A 41 30.71 -8.24 -2.47
C LYS A 41 29.45 -8.10 -3.33
N PRO A 42 29.03 -9.15 -4.07
CA PRO A 42 27.88 -9.07 -4.96
C PRO A 42 26.68 -8.56 -4.17
N ALA A 43 26.14 -7.42 -4.59
CA ALA A 43 25.00 -6.81 -3.93
C ALA A 43 23.84 -7.82 -3.85
N PRO A 44 23.07 -7.84 -2.74
CA PRO A 44 21.92 -8.72 -2.60
C PRO A 44 20.96 -8.51 -3.78
N ARG A 45 20.88 -9.51 -4.66
CA ARG A 45 19.99 -9.48 -5.83
C ARG A 45 18.51 -9.50 -5.46
N ASP A 46 18.16 -9.87 -4.23
CA ASP A 46 16.76 -9.99 -3.81
C ASP A 46 16.16 -8.65 -3.37
N TYR A 47 15.08 -8.24 -4.03
CA TYR A 47 14.28 -7.06 -3.71
C TYR A 47 13.87 -7.01 -2.23
N VAL A 48 13.43 -8.16 -1.68
CA VAL A 48 12.93 -8.26 -0.30
C VAL A 48 14.03 -7.91 0.70
N ALA A 49 15.26 -8.38 0.47
CA ALA A 49 16.40 -8.09 1.33
C ALA A 49 16.77 -6.59 1.30
N ARG A 50 16.73 -5.96 0.12
CA ARG A 50 16.98 -4.52 -0.02
C ARG A 50 15.91 -3.68 0.68
N ARG A 51 14.65 -4.09 0.56
CA ARG A 51 13.52 -3.45 1.23
C ARG A 51 13.62 -3.59 2.76
N TRP A 52 13.96 -4.78 3.24
CA TRP A 52 14.17 -5.02 4.67
C TRP A 52 15.31 -4.16 5.22
N ALA A 53 16.44 -4.08 4.51
CA ALA A 53 17.56 -3.21 4.88
C ALA A 53 17.16 -1.72 4.93
N LEU A 54 16.27 -1.27 4.03
CA LEU A 54 15.75 0.10 4.06
C LEU A 54 14.89 0.35 5.31
N TRP A 55 14.16 -0.66 5.80
CA TRP A 55 13.38 -0.55 7.05
C TRP A 55 14.26 -0.59 8.30
N GLU A 56 15.34 -1.37 8.29
CA GLU A 56 16.27 -1.45 9.41
C GLU A 56 17.21 -0.23 9.50
N ALA A 57 17.44 0.46 8.38
CA ALA A 57 18.32 1.61 8.34
C ALA A 57 17.79 2.73 9.26
N PRO A 58 18.62 3.24 10.20
CA PRO A 58 18.28 4.43 10.98
C PRO A 58 17.87 5.58 10.04
N ALA A 59 16.92 6.42 10.46
CA ALA A 59 16.37 7.50 9.63
C ALA A 59 17.42 8.49 9.04
N GLY A 60 18.67 8.47 9.52
CA GLY A 60 19.80 9.23 8.96
C GLY A 60 20.82 8.44 8.14
N ALA A 61 20.81 7.10 8.18
CA ALA A 61 21.76 6.25 7.46
C ALA A 61 21.28 5.83 6.05
N ALA A 62 19.98 5.98 5.78
CA ALA A 62 19.38 5.63 4.49
C ALA A 62 19.94 6.43 3.29
N ALA A 63 20.61 7.55 3.53
CA ALA A 63 21.22 8.37 2.49
C ALA A 63 22.42 7.70 1.78
N HIS A 64 23.05 6.68 2.39
CA HIS A 64 24.19 5.96 1.79
C HIS A 64 23.83 4.61 1.15
N THR A 65 22.64 4.08 1.39
CA THR A 65 22.12 2.90 0.68
C THR A 65 21.37 3.24 -0.61
N ASP A 66 21.23 4.54 -0.92
CA ASP A 66 20.62 5.08 -2.14
C ASP A 66 21.43 4.83 -3.43
N ASP A 67 22.62 4.20 -3.37
CA ASP A 67 23.61 4.24 -4.46
C ASP A 67 23.51 3.17 -5.55
N LEU A 68 22.75 2.09 -5.41
CA LEU A 68 22.70 1.05 -6.45
C LEU A 68 21.34 0.96 -7.16
N GLY A 69 21.22 1.65 -8.30
CA GLY A 69 20.24 1.32 -9.34
C GLY A 69 18.79 1.75 -9.08
N ALA A 70 18.53 2.54 -8.04
CA ALA A 70 17.21 3.02 -7.68
C ALA A 70 16.57 3.85 -8.82
N ILE A 71 15.31 3.55 -9.16
CA ILE A 71 14.54 4.30 -10.17
C ILE A 71 14.47 5.79 -9.86
N ALA A 72 14.53 6.17 -8.59
CA ALA A 72 14.56 7.57 -8.16
C ALA A 72 15.69 8.41 -8.79
N ARG A 73 16.77 7.79 -9.27
CA ARG A 73 17.90 8.47 -9.94
C ARG A 73 17.75 8.58 -11.45
N LEU A 74 16.76 7.90 -12.03
CA LEU A 74 16.51 7.96 -13.46
C LEU A 74 15.98 9.34 -13.88
N PRO A 75 16.14 9.74 -15.15
CA PRO A 75 15.46 10.91 -15.67
C PRO A 75 13.95 10.85 -15.40
N LEU A 76 13.34 11.98 -15.04
CA LEU A 76 11.92 12.09 -14.70
C LEU A 76 10.98 11.40 -15.72
N PRO A 77 11.19 11.52 -17.06
CA PRO A 77 10.32 10.84 -18.02
C PRO A 77 10.33 9.31 -17.86
N LEU A 78 11.48 8.74 -17.51
CA LEU A 78 11.64 7.30 -17.32
C LEU A 78 11.01 6.84 -16.00
N GLN A 79 11.12 7.64 -14.94
CA GLN A 79 10.41 7.37 -13.67
C GLN A 79 8.89 7.34 -13.86
N VAL A 80 8.35 8.31 -14.60
CA VAL A 80 6.91 8.39 -14.89
C VAL A 80 6.46 7.17 -15.70
N ALA A 81 7.20 6.83 -16.75
CA ALA A 81 6.89 5.66 -17.58
C ALA A 81 6.90 4.37 -16.75
N PHE A 82 7.89 4.20 -15.87
CA PHE A 82 7.97 3.06 -14.97
C PHE A 82 6.76 2.98 -14.04
N ARG A 83 6.46 4.05 -13.28
CA ARG A 83 5.35 4.08 -12.30
C ARG A 83 4.03 3.78 -12.98
N ARG A 84 3.78 4.42 -14.13
CA ARG A 84 2.55 4.21 -14.90
C ARG A 84 2.46 2.77 -15.41
N LYS A 85 3.55 2.19 -15.90
CA LYS A 85 3.55 0.81 -16.41
C LYS A 85 3.21 -0.19 -15.32
N VAL A 86 3.86 -0.11 -14.16
CA VAL A 86 3.59 -1.04 -13.04
C VAL A 86 2.15 -0.90 -12.55
N LEU A 87 1.68 0.34 -12.32
CA LEU A 87 0.31 0.59 -11.88
C LEU A 87 -0.73 0.17 -12.93
N CYS A 88 -0.45 0.32 -14.23
CA CYS A 88 -1.36 -0.11 -15.29
C CYS A 88 -1.53 -1.63 -15.36
N ILE A 89 -0.46 -2.41 -15.12
CA ILE A 89 -0.58 -3.88 -15.09
C ILE A 89 -1.47 -4.30 -13.91
N PHE A 90 -1.25 -3.69 -12.73
CA PHE A 90 -2.10 -3.93 -11.56
C PHE A 90 -3.55 -3.50 -11.81
N LEU A 91 -3.75 -2.34 -12.45
CA LEU A 91 -5.07 -1.84 -12.83
C LEU A 91 -5.81 -2.79 -13.78
N LEU A 92 -5.11 -3.37 -14.76
CA LEU A 92 -5.68 -4.34 -15.69
C LEU A 92 -6.12 -5.62 -14.96
N GLN A 93 -5.34 -6.08 -13.99
CA GLN A 93 -5.73 -7.20 -13.14
C GLN A 93 -6.98 -6.86 -12.32
N LEU A 94 -7.03 -5.68 -11.70
CA LEU A 94 -8.20 -5.27 -10.90
C LEU A 94 -9.45 -5.13 -11.77
N LEU A 95 -9.29 -4.66 -13.01
CA LEU A 95 -10.37 -4.60 -14.00
C LEU A 95 -10.89 -6.00 -14.33
N LEU A 96 -10.00 -6.97 -14.53
CA LEU A 96 -10.39 -8.36 -14.76
C LEU A 96 -11.17 -8.92 -13.55
N VAL A 97 -10.66 -8.73 -12.34
CA VAL A 97 -11.34 -9.19 -11.12
C VAL A 97 -12.72 -8.54 -10.99
N TRP A 98 -12.79 -7.22 -11.18
CA TRP A 98 -14.03 -6.46 -11.12
C TRP A 98 -15.05 -6.92 -12.17
N ALA A 99 -14.61 -7.15 -13.41
CA ALA A 99 -15.46 -7.66 -14.49
C ALA A 99 -16.01 -9.06 -14.18
N VAL A 100 -15.17 -9.99 -13.72
CA VAL A 100 -15.60 -11.35 -13.35
C VAL A 100 -16.62 -11.31 -12.20
N VAL A 101 -16.35 -10.53 -11.15
CA VAL A 101 -17.30 -10.34 -10.03
C VAL A 101 -18.61 -9.74 -10.54
N GLY A 102 -18.55 -8.78 -11.47
CA GLY A 102 -19.71 -8.19 -12.13
C GLY A 102 -20.54 -9.21 -12.91
N VAL A 103 -19.89 -10.10 -13.68
CA VAL A 103 -20.58 -11.19 -14.42
C VAL A 103 -21.32 -12.09 -13.44
N PHE A 104 -20.66 -12.59 -12.39
CA PHE A 104 -21.32 -13.41 -11.38
C PHE A 104 -22.42 -12.68 -10.61
N ARG A 105 -22.36 -11.35 -10.52
CA ARG A 105 -23.38 -10.57 -9.80
C ARG A 105 -24.60 -10.21 -10.64
N PHE A 106 -24.41 -9.88 -11.91
CA PHE A 106 -25.47 -9.31 -12.77
C PHE A 106 -26.01 -10.29 -13.80
N GLU A 107 -25.23 -11.27 -14.27
CA GLU A 107 -25.71 -12.26 -15.22
C GLU A 107 -26.53 -13.33 -14.48
N PRO A 108 -27.84 -13.51 -14.76
CA PRO A 108 -28.72 -14.37 -13.96
C PRO A 108 -28.25 -15.82 -13.86
N SER A 109 -27.69 -16.35 -14.95
CA SER A 109 -27.18 -17.73 -15.00
C SER A 109 -25.95 -17.91 -14.10
N ALA A 110 -25.02 -16.96 -14.16
CA ALA A 110 -23.80 -16.99 -13.35
C ALA A 110 -24.13 -16.74 -11.86
N LYS A 111 -25.06 -15.83 -11.58
CA LYS A 111 -25.53 -15.54 -10.23
C LYS A 111 -26.14 -16.77 -9.56
N ARG A 112 -27.07 -17.46 -10.23
CA ARG A 112 -27.67 -18.70 -9.68
C ARG A 112 -26.63 -19.75 -9.34
N TRP A 113 -25.67 -19.95 -10.25
CA TRP A 113 -24.56 -20.88 -9.99
C TRP A 113 -23.72 -20.45 -8.78
N ALA A 114 -23.40 -19.16 -8.66
CA ALA A 114 -22.62 -18.64 -7.54
C ALA A 114 -23.38 -18.76 -6.22
N ASP A 115 -24.67 -18.43 -6.21
CA ASP A 115 -25.55 -18.56 -5.05
C ASP A 115 -25.58 -20.03 -4.58
N ASP A 116 -25.74 -20.98 -5.50
CA ASP A 116 -25.75 -22.42 -5.19
C ASP A 116 -24.39 -22.93 -4.69
N ALA A 117 -23.29 -22.48 -5.33
CA ALA A 117 -21.93 -22.89 -4.98
C ALA A 117 -21.50 -22.35 -3.62
N PHE A 118 -21.76 -21.07 -3.33
CA PHE A 118 -21.31 -20.41 -2.10
C PHE A 118 -22.34 -20.42 -0.97
N ARG A 119 -23.50 -21.05 -1.15
CA ARG A 119 -24.50 -21.22 -0.09
C ARG A 119 -23.94 -21.89 1.16
N LYS A 120 -22.96 -22.78 0.99
CA LYS A 120 -22.24 -23.40 2.12
C LYS A 120 -21.05 -22.53 2.49
N PRO A 121 -20.96 -21.99 3.72
CA PRO A 121 -19.88 -21.08 4.12
C PRO A 121 -18.50 -21.73 4.01
N GLY A 122 -18.42 -23.06 4.07
CA GLY A 122 -17.18 -23.81 3.87
C GLY A 122 -16.50 -23.54 2.51
N TYR A 123 -17.26 -23.26 1.44
CA TYR A 123 -16.67 -22.93 0.14
C TYR A 123 -16.07 -21.53 0.09
N VAL A 124 -16.60 -20.59 0.89
CA VAL A 124 -15.99 -19.26 1.03
C VAL A 124 -14.69 -19.37 1.81
N VAL A 125 -14.66 -20.12 2.92
CA VAL A 125 -13.41 -20.37 3.65
C VAL A 125 -12.39 -21.07 2.76
N LEU A 126 -12.83 -22.07 1.98
CA LEU A 126 -11.96 -22.76 1.03
C LEU A 126 -11.41 -21.81 -0.04
N SER A 127 -12.21 -20.89 -0.59
CA SER A 127 -11.71 -19.93 -1.58
C SER A 127 -10.66 -18.99 -0.99
N PHE A 128 -10.82 -18.55 0.27
CA PHE A 128 -9.77 -17.80 0.97
C PHE A 128 -8.49 -18.62 1.13
N LEU A 129 -8.58 -19.87 1.58
CA LEU A 129 -7.42 -20.75 1.74
C LEU A 129 -6.69 -20.99 0.41
N VAL A 130 -7.44 -21.24 -0.67
CA VAL A 130 -6.89 -21.36 -2.02
C VAL A 130 -6.24 -20.05 -2.46
N GLY A 131 -6.87 -18.91 -2.16
CA GLY A 131 -6.30 -17.58 -2.41
C GLY A 131 -4.94 -17.41 -1.73
N PHE A 132 -4.82 -17.72 -0.45
CA PHE A 132 -3.55 -17.68 0.29
C PHE A 132 -2.49 -18.64 -0.28
N ALA A 133 -2.88 -19.87 -0.61
CA ALA A 133 -1.98 -20.85 -1.19
C ALA A 133 -1.45 -20.40 -2.56
N LEU A 134 -2.31 -19.86 -3.42
CA LEU A 134 -1.92 -19.31 -4.73
C LEU A 134 -1.02 -18.08 -4.58
N LEU A 135 -1.27 -17.27 -3.56
CA LEU A 135 -0.46 -16.10 -3.27
C LEU A 135 0.95 -16.48 -2.79
N ALA A 136 1.07 -17.51 -1.95
CA ALA A 136 2.36 -18.11 -1.58
C ALA A 136 3.07 -18.76 -2.78
N ALA A 137 2.32 -19.46 -3.65
CA ALA A 137 2.86 -20.01 -4.88
C ALA A 137 3.37 -18.92 -5.84
N LEU A 138 2.65 -17.80 -5.94
CA LEU A 138 3.04 -16.64 -6.73
C LEU A 138 4.33 -16.00 -6.19
N TYR A 139 4.52 -15.96 -4.87
CA TYR A 139 5.78 -15.55 -4.25
C TYR A 139 6.95 -16.47 -4.62
N ALA A 140 6.74 -17.79 -4.59
CA ALA A 140 7.77 -18.78 -4.92
C ALA A 140 8.11 -18.80 -6.42
N LEU A 141 7.10 -18.60 -7.28
CA LEU A 141 7.23 -18.64 -8.72
C LEU A 141 7.51 -17.27 -9.36
N ARG A 142 7.77 -16.23 -8.54
CA ARG A 142 7.93 -14.85 -9.02
C ARG A 142 8.94 -14.71 -10.17
N ASN A 143 10.07 -15.40 -10.06
CA ASN A 143 11.19 -15.34 -11.01
C ASN A 143 11.05 -16.31 -12.21
N ARG A 144 9.95 -17.07 -12.31
CA ARG A 144 9.76 -18.10 -13.34
C ARG A 144 8.82 -17.59 -14.42
N PHE A 145 9.35 -16.93 -15.44
CA PHE A 145 8.58 -16.59 -16.64
C PHE A 145 8.37 -17.84 -17.52
N PRO A 146 7.17 -18.09 -18.09
CA PRO A 146 5.92 -17.31 -17.98
C PRO A 146 4.97 -17.78 -16.86
N LEU A 147 5.39 -18.73 -16.02
CA LEU A 147 4.56 -19.33 -14.98
C LEU A 147 4.01 -18.29 -13.99
N ASN A 148 4.77 -17.22 -13.73
CA ASN A 148 4.33 -16.13 -12.86
C ASN A 148 3.03 -15.45 -13.34
N TRP A 149 2.86 -15.24 -14.65
CA TRP A 149 1.64 -14.67 -15.23
C TRP A 149 0.46 -15.63 -15.16
N LEU A 150 0.70 -16.92 -15.39
CA LEU A 150 -0.33 -17.94 -15.22
C LEU A 150 -0.81 -18.00 -13.76
N MET A 151 0.12 -17.97 -12.81
CA MET A 151 -0.21 -17.95 -11.37
C MET A 151 -0.96 -16.68 -10.98
N LEU A 152 -0.60 -15.52 -11.55
CA LEU A 152 -1.33 -14.28 -11.33
C LEU A 152 -2.77 -14.38 -11.83
N LEU A 153 -3.00 -15.02 -12.99
CA LEU A 153 -4.34 -15.23 -13.53
C LEU A 153 -5.16 -16.18 -12.63
N LEU A 154 -4.57 -17.30 -12.19
CA LEU A 154 -5.22 -18.23 -11.26
C LEU A 154 -5.55 -17.56 -9.93
N PHE A 155 -4.62 -16.77 -9.39
CA PHE A 155 -4.84 -15.98 -8.18
C PHE A 155 -5.99 -14.98 -8.37
N SER A 156 -6.05 -14.29 -9.52
CA SER A 156 -7.13 -13.36 -9.83
C SER A 156 -8.49 -14.06 -9.88
N ALA A 157 -8.57 -15.27 -10.44
CA ALA A 157 -9.79 -16.06 -10.46
C ALA A 157 -10.23 -16.48 -9.04
N ALA A 158 -9.28 -16.91 -8.20
CA ALA A 158 -9.56 -17.21 -6.79
C ALA A 158 -10.00 -15.97 -6.02
N GLN A 159 -9.35 -14.82 -6.25
CA GLN A 159 -9.72 -13.53 -5.65
C GLN A 159 -11.14 -13.12 -6.05
N SER A 160 -11.52 -13.26 -7.33
CA SER A 160 -12.90 -13.04 -7.78
C SER A 160 -13.88 -14.00 -7.08
N ALA A 161 -13.54 -15.28 -6.96
CA ALA A 161 -14.36 -16.26 -6.26
C ALA A 161 -14.57 -15.89 -4.77
N CYS A 162 -13.55 -15.38 -4.09
CA CYS A 162 -13.67 -14.85 -2.73
C CYS A 162 -14.65 -13.68 -2.66
N PHE A 163 -14.53 -12.69 -3.54
CA PHE A 163 -15.43 -11.52 -3.53
C PHE A 163 -16.88 -11.87 -3.90
N VAL A 164 -17.08 -12.82 -4.82
CA VAL A 164 -18.39 -13.37 -5.14
C VAL A 164 -18.97 -14.09 -3.92
N GLY A 165 -18.20 -15.00 -3.31
CA GLY A 165 -18.63 -15.74 -2.12
C GLY A 165 -18.97 -14.84 -0.93
N LEU A 166 -18.18 -13.78 -0.69
CA LEU A 166 -18.49 -12.76 0.30
C LEU A 166 -19.81 -12.04 -0.01
N GLY A 167 -20.07 -11.71 -1.27
CA GLY A 167 -21.33 -11.09 -1.69
C GLY A 167 -22.54 -11.99 -1.44
N VAL A 168 -22.40 -13.30 -1.69
CA VAL A 168 -23.45 -14.30 -1.43
C VAL A 168 -23.71 -14.45 0.07
N VAL A 169 -22.65 -14.61 0.89
CA VAL A 169 -22.80 -14.79 2.35
C VAL A 169 -23.36 -13.54 3.03
N ALA A 170 -22.95 -12.37 2.59
CA ALA A 170 -23.42 -11.10 3.14
C ALA A 170 -24.73 -10.61 2.52
N ASP A 171 -25.28 -11.31 1.52
CA ASP A 171 -26.45 -10.93 0.71
C ASP A 171 -26.39 -9.45 0.25
N THR A 172 -25.21 -9.00 -0.20
CA THR A 172 -24.95 -7.59 -0.54
C THR A 172 -23.99 -7.45 -1.71
N ASN A 173 -23.94 -6.24 -2.29
CA ASN A 173 -23.02 -5.91 -3.38
C ASN A 173 -21.61 -5.51 -2.89
N ILE A 174 -21.25 -5.81 -1.64
CA ILE A 174 -20.01 -5.35 -1.01
C ILE A 174 -18.78 -5.78 -1.81
N GLY A 175 -18.73 -7.02 -2.30
CA GLY A 175 -17.60 -7.52 -3.11
C GLY A 175 -17.41 -6.74 -4.41
N PHE A 176 -18.51 -6.50 -5.15
CA PHE A 176 -18.48 -5.73 -6.39
C PHE A 176 -18.09 -4.27 -6.15
N PHE A 177 -18.69 -3.64 -5.12
CA PHE A 177 -18.40 -2.27 -4.73
C PHE A 177 -16.94 -2.09 -4.31
N ASN A 178 -16.39 -3.01 -3.50
CA ASN A 178 -14.98 -3.01 -3.13
C ASN A 178 -14.04 -3.07 -4.34
N CYS A 179 -14.31 -3.98 -5.29
CA CYS A 179 -13.49 -4.10 -6.50
C CYS A 179 -13.53 -2.80 -7.33
N ALA A 180 -14.71 -2.23 -7.54
CA ALA A 180 -14.88 -0.97 -8.25
C ALA A 180 -14.14 0.19 -7.57
N PHE A 181 -14.26 0.28 -6.24
CA PHE A 181 -13.62 1.33 -5.45
C PHE A 181 -12.09 1.27 -5.54
N THR A 182 -11.50 0.09 -5.32
CA THR A 182 -10.05 -0.11 -5.42
C THR A 182 -9.57 0.16 -6.85
N PHE A 183 -10.29 -0.34 -7.86
CA PHE A 183 -9.98 -0.07 -9.26
C PHE A 183 -9.96 1.43 -9.56
N ALA A 184 -10.99 2.18 -9.14
CA ALA A 184 -11.07 3.62 -9.35
C ALA A 184 -9.94 4.38 -8.64
N CYS A 185 -9.60 4.00 -7.40
CA CYS A 185 -8.51 4.60 -6.66
C CYS A 185 -7.15 4.39 -7.36
N VAL A 186 -6.87 3.16 -7.77
CA VAL A 186 -5.63 2.82 -8.50
C VAL A 186 -5.59 3.51 -9.87
N ALA A 187 -6.73 3.64 -10.55
CA ALA A 187 -6.81 4.35 -11.83
C ALA A 187 -6.42 5.83 -11.69
N ILE A 188 -6.99 6.51 -10.69
CA ILE A 188 -6.66 7.91 -10.40
C ILE A 188 -5.20 8.03 -9.95
N MET A 189 -4.72 7.13 -9.10
CA MET A 189 -3.32 7.11 -8.68
C MET A 189 -2.36 6.92 -9.85
N ALA A 190 -2.69 6.03 -10.80
CA ALA A 190 -1.92 5.81 -12.03
C ALA A 190 -1.91 7.05 -12.94
N ALA A 191 -3.04 7.76 -13.03
CA ALA A 191 -3.12 9.03 -13.76
C ALA A 191 -2.28 10.13 -13.08
N LEU A 192 -2.32 10.22 -11.75
CA LEU A 192 -1.57 11.21 -10.97
C LEU A 192 -0.06 10.90 -10.89
N ALA A 193 0.35 9.65 -11.05
CA ALA A 193 1.76 9.25 -11.00
C ALA A 193 2.63 9.92 -12.07
N GLY A 194 2.03 10.43 -13.15
CA GLY A 194 2.72 11.18 -14.20
C GLY A 194 2.73 12.70 -14.01
N VAL A 195 2.08 13.23 -12.98
CA VAL A 195 1.99 14.67 -12.77
C VAL A 195 3.26 15.16 -12.06
N ALA A 196 4.10 15.87 -12.82
CA ALA A 196 5.25 16.59 -12.27
C ALA A 196 4.78 17.90 -11.62
N ARG A 197 5.26 18.17 -10.40
CA ARG A 197 5.08 19.47 -9.74
C ARG A 197 6.38 20.25 -9.84
N ARG A 198 6.29 21.45 -10.43
CA ARG A 198 7.34 22.46 -10.32
C ARG A 198 7.29 23.02 -8.91
N LYS A 199 8.33 22.75 -8.11
CA LYS A 199 8.49 23.44 -6.84
C LYS A 199 9.00 24.86 -7.18
N PRO A 200 8.29 25.94 -6.80
CA PRO A 200 8.86 27.27 -6.92
C PRO A 200 10.17 27.27 -6.13
N SER A 201 11.29 27.65 -6.76
CA SER A 201 12.55 27.88 -6.04
C SER A 201 12.22 28.79 -4.87
N ALA A 202 12.45 28.30 -3.65
CA ALA A 202 12.28 29.09 -2.45
C ALA A 202 13.36 30.19 -2.49
N ALA A 203 13.07 31.27 -3.21
CA ALA A 203 13.98 32.37 -3.52
C ALA A 203 14.30 33.26 -2.29
N ASN A 204 14.05 32.76 -1.08
CA ASN A 204 14.07 33.53 0.17
C ASN A 204 14.92 32.86 1.26
N ASP A 205 15.89 32.01 0.92
CA ASP A 205 16.93 31.66 1.89
C ASP A 205 18.06 32.70 1.78
N PRO A 206 18.11 33.73 2.65
CA PRO A 206 19.10 34.81 2.57
C PRO A 206 20.53 34.33 2.85
N ALA A 207 20.72 33.05 3.17
CA ALA A 207 22.03 32.45 3.43
C ALA A 207 22.79 32.09 2.15
N ASP A 208 22.16 32.08 0.96
CA ASP A 208 22.78 31.59 -0.28
C ASP A 208 22.80 32.65 -1.40
N VAL A 209 23.04 33.91 -1.03
CA VAL A 209 23.06 35.10 -1.94
C VAL A 209 24.25 35.08 -2.93
N GLY A 210 25.14 34.09 -2.87
CA GLY A 210 26.42 34.13 -3.59
C GLY A 210 26.51 33.36 -4.91
N THR A 211 25.78 32.27 -5.12
CA THR A 211 26.34 31.20 -5.99
C THR A 211 25.52 30.76 -7.20
N THR A 212 24.22 31.05 -7.37
CA THR A 212 23.48 30.39 -8.47
C THR A 212 22.50 31.27 -9.24
N ALA A 213 23.02 32.03 -10.21
CA ALA A 213 22.20 32.64 -11.27
C ALA A 213 21.63 31.62 -12.28
N ASN A 214 22.03 30.34 -12.20
CA ASN A 214 21.64 29.27 -13.13
C ASN A 214 21.02 28.04 -12.42
N ALA A 215 20.41 28.20 -11.24
CA ALA A 215 19.73 27.08 -10.59
C ALA A 215 18.50 26.64 -11.42
N GLU A 216 18.66 25.57 -12.20
CA GLU A 216 17.57 24.99 -12.97
C GLU A 216 16.43 24.56 -12.02
N PRO A 217 15.16 24.84 -12.37
CA PRO A 217 14.03 24.46 -11.54
C PRO A 217 13.98 22.94 -11.37
N HIS A 218 14.19 22.46 -10.15
CA HIS A 218 14.15 21.04 -9.83
C HIS A 218 12.69 20.55 -9.86
N GLU A 219 12.29 19.88 -10.95
CA GLU A 219 10.98 19.26 -11.06
C GLU A 219 10.92 18.02 -10.16
N THR A 220 9.87 17.91 -9.34
CA THR A 220 9.66 16.75 -8.46
C THR A 220 8.33 16.07 -8.81
N LEU A 221 8.34 14.75 -8.93
CA LEU A 221 7.11 13.99 -9.13
C LEU A 221 6.26 14.01 -7.86
N LEU A 222 4.94 14.04 -8.03
CA LEU A 222 4.04 13.81 -6.92
C LEU A 222 4.39 12.48 -6.23
N SER A 223 4.56 12.51 -4.91
CA SER A 223 4.80 11.28 -4.14
C SER A 223 3.62 10.34 -4.32
N SER A 224 3.89 9.04 -4.56
CA SER A 224 2.87 8.00 -4.70
C SER A 224 1.92 7.97 -3.50
N PHE A 225 2.42 8.27 -2.29
CA PHE A 225 1.62 8.37 -1.08
C PHE A 225 0.53 9.46 -1.19
N TYR A 226 0.93 10.69 -1.54
CA TYR A 226 -0.02 11.80 -1.72
C TYR A 226 -1.00 11.55 -2.87
N ALA A 227 -0.54 10.92 -3.96
CA ALA A 227 -1.40 10.53 -5.06
C ALA A 227 -2.48 9.52 -4.62
N GLY A 228 -2.10 8.51 -3.82
CA GLY A 228 -3.02 7.52 -3.28
C GLY A 228 -4.04 8.12 -2.30
N MET A 229 -3.62 9.02 -1.41
CA MET A 229 -4.52 9.72 -0.49
C MET A 229 -5.52 10.61 -1.23
N LEU A 230 -5.06 11.36 -2.24
CA LEU A 230 -5.93 12.19 -3.07
C LEU A 230 -6.93 11.32 -3.85
N ALA A 231 -6.48 10.20 -4.41
CA ALA A 231 -7.34 9.24 -5.10
C ALA A 231 -8.43 8.69 -4.16
N TYR A 232 -8.06 8.26 -2.95
CA TYR A 232 -9.02 7.79 -1.96
C TYR A 232 -10.08 8.84 -1.63
N VAL A 233 -9.68 10.09 -1.34
CA VAL A 233 -10.63 11.17 -1.02
C VAL A 233 -11.61 11.41 -2.16
N VAL A 234 -11.13 11.45 -3.40
CA VAL A 234 -11.98 11.66 -4.58
C VAL A 234 -12.98 10.52 -4.76
N VAL A 235 -12.53 9.26 -4.67
CA VAL A 235 -13.40 8.09 -4.85
C VAL A 235 -14.37 7.93 -3.67
N ALA A 236 -13.92 8.18 -2.43
CA ALA A 236 -14.76 8.16 -1.24
C ALA A 236 -15.87 9.21 -1.30
N ALA A 237 -15.56 10.43 -1.77
CA ALA A 237 -16.56 11.47 -1.97
C ALA A 237 -17.59 11.09 -3.04
N ALA A 238 -17.13 10.56 -4.18
CA ALA A 238 -18.01 10.10 -5.26
C ALA A 238 -18.89 8.92 -4.81
N ALA A 239 -18.31 7.95 -4.10
CA ALA A 239 -19.03 6.82 -3.51
C ALA A 239 -20.07 7.27 -2.48
N THR A 240 -19.73 8.24 -1.63
CA THR A 240 -20.66 8.82 -0.65
C THR A 240 -21.82 9.54 -1.35
N ALA A 241 -21.55 10.34 -2.37
CA ALA A 241 -22.59 10.99 -3.17
C ALA A 241 -23.51 9.95 -3.85
N LEU A 242 -22.93 8.89 -4.41
CA LEU A 242 -23.69 7.79 -5.03
C LEU A 242 -24.56 7.05 -4.00
N PHE A 243 -24.02 6.79 -2.82
CA PHE A 243 -24.76 6.16 -1.72
C PHE A 243 -25.91 7.04 -1.23
N LEU A 244 -25.71 8.36 -1.12
CA LEU A 244 -26.77 9.31 -0.76
C LEU A 244 -27.86 9.40 -1.84
N ALA A 245 -27.50 9.25 -3.12
CA ALA A 245 -28.43 9.34 -4.24
C ALA A 245 -29.24 8.05 -4.48
N LEU A 246 -28.58 6.88 -4.39
CA LEU A 246 -29.20 5.58 -4.66
C LEU A 246 -29.69 4.87 -3.39
N GLY A 247 -29.33 5.36 -2.21
CA GLY A 247 -29.75 4.83 -0.93
C GLY A 247 -29.20 3.43 -0.63
N ARG A 248 -29.94 2.69 0.20
CA ARG A 248 -29.56 1.37 0.74
C ARG A 248 -29.63 0.22 -0.27
N ASP A 249 -30.12 0.49 -1.48
CA ASP A 249 -30.23 -0.51 -2.54
C ASP A 249 -28.86 -0.97 -3.05
N LEU A 250 -27.82 -0.17 -2.84
CA LEU A 250 -26.47 -0.47 -3.29
C LEU A 250 -25.69 -1.30 -2.25
N VAL A 251 -25.61 -0.81 -1.00
CA VAL A 251 -24.91 -1.46 0.12
C VAL A 251 -25.64 -1.10 1.42
N THR A 252 -25.54 -1.94 2.46
CA THR A 252 -26.04 -1.59 3.80
C THR A 252 -25.19 -0.49 4.44
N ASP A 253 -25.74 0.30 5.36
CA ASP A 253 -25.01 1.41 6.02
C ASP A 253 -23.71 0.93 6.68
N VAL A 254 -23.78 -0.20 7.40
CA VAL A 254 -22.62 -0.83 8.06
C VAL A 254 -21.64 -1.36 7.04
N GLY A 255 -22.13 -2.00 5.96
CA GLY A 255 -21.29 -2.50 4.88
C GLY A 255 -20.56 -1.38 4.13
N PHE A 256 -21.22 -0.24 3.93
CA PHE A 256 -20.65 0.93 3.28
C PHE A 256 -19.56 1.58 4.14
N GLY A 257 -19.88 1.87 5.42
CA GLY A 257 -18.90 2.45 6.36
C GLY A 257 -17.70 1.52 6.60
N GLY A 258 -17.95 0.22 6.79
CA GLY A 258 -16.90 -0.78 6.92
C GLY A 258 -16.03 -0.89 5.67
N THR A 259 -16.64 -0.80 4.48
CA THR A 259 -15.90 -0.78 3.22
C THR A 259 -15.01 0.46 3.10
N LEU A 260 -15.52 1.66 3.40
CA LEU A 260 -14.70 2.87 3.35
C LEU A 260 -13.50 2.79 4.30
N GLY A 261 -13.71 2.35 5.55
CA GLY A 261 -12.63 2.16 6.51
C GLY A 261 -11.60 1.13 6.05
N PHE A 262 -12.05 -0.02 5.55
CA PHE A 262 -11.18 -1.04 4.98
C PHE A 262 -10.37 -0.52 3.78
N GLN A 263 -11.03 0.20 2.86
CA GLN A 263 -10.39 0.77 1.68
C GLN A 263 -9.39 1.87 2.03
N LEU A 264 -9.63 2.66 3.08
CA LEU A 264 -8.65 3.65 3.55
C LEU A 264 -7.35 2.96 3.98
N LEU A 265 -7.46 1.91 4.80
CA LEU A 265 -6.29 1.15 5.26
C LEU A 265 -5.55 0.49 4.10
N LEU A 266 -6.30 -0.16 3.19
CA LEU A 266 -5.76 -0.78 1.99
C LEU A 266 -5.03 0.25 1.12
N MET A 267 -5.62 1.42 0.88
CA MET A 267 -5.05 2.47 0.04
C MET A 267 -3.85 3.16 0.69
N LEU A 268 -3.89 3.41 2.01
CA LEU A 268 -2.77 3.97 2.75
C LEU A 268 -1.54 3.05 2.65
N TRP A 269 -1.78 1.76 2.85
CA TRP A 269 -0.76 0.74 2.71
C TRP A 269 -0.24 0.65 1.26
N PHE A 270 -1.14 0.55 0.27
CA PHE A 270 -0.77 0.45 -1.14
C PHE A 270 0.02 1.67 -1.62
N ALA A 271 -0.36 2.86 -1.18
CA ALA A 271 0.32 4.10 -1.55
C ALA A 271 1.71 4.23 -0.90
N SER A 272 1.86 3.73 0.34
CA SER A 272 3.15 3.58 1.01
C SER A 272 4.05 2.57 0.29
N ASP A 273 3.48 1.43 -0.09
CA ASP A 273 4.16 0.37 -0.81
C ASP A 273 4.69 0.84 -2.17
N ALA A 274 3.82 1.49 -2.96
CA ALA A 274 4.19 2.08 -4.23
C ALA A 274 5.28 3.16 -4.08
N ALA A 275 5.30 3.91 -2.98
CA ALA A 275 6.36 4.88 -2.69
C ALA A 275 7.69 4.19 -2.38
N ALA A 276 7.68 3.09 -1.62
CA ALA A 276 8.86 2.29 -1.33
C ALA A 276 9.42 1.61 -2.59
N MET A 277 8.55 1.05 -3.44
CA MET A 277 8.96 0.45 -4.73
C MET A 277 9.73 1.43 -5.61
N CYS A 278 9.30 2.69 -5.68
CA CYS A 278 9.98 3.72 -6.47
C CYS A 278 11.42 3.99 -6.00
N ARG A 279 11.74 3.64 -4.74
CA ARG A 279 13.08 3.82 -4.15
C ARG A 279 13.95 2.58 -4.30
N VAL A 280 13.38 1.38 -4.16
CA VAL A 280 14.17 0.13 -4.05
C VAL A 280 14.29 -0.63 -5.36
N MET A 281 13.32 -0.47 -6.26
CA MET A 281 13.19 -1.32 -7.43
C MET A 281 14.12 -0.86 -8.56
N THR A 282 14.68 -1.82 -9.26
CA THR A 282 15.53 -1.58 -10.44
C THR A 282 14.68 -1.62 -11.72
N PRO A 283 15.13 -1.00 -12.82
CA PRO A 283 14.37 -0.98 -14.07
C PRO A 283 14.07 -2.38 -14.59
N ASP A 284 15.00 -3.31 -14.59
CA ASP A 284 14.84 -4.68 -15.09
C ASP A 284 13.83 -5.51 -14.28
N GLU A 285 13.63 -5.17 -13.00
CA GLU A 285 12.68 -5.85 -12.14
C GLU A 285 11.22 -5.47 -12.42
N TYR A 286 10.92 -4.48 -13.28
CA TYR A 286 9.55 -3.94 -13.44
C TYR A 286 8.48 -5.01 -13.71
N MET A 287 8.84 -6.10 -14.41
CA MET A 287 7.91 -7.20 -14.71
C MET A 287 7.44 -7.94 -13.47
N HIS A 288 8.19 -7.85 -12.38
CA HIS A 288 7.90 -8.46 -11.08
C HIS A 288 7.13 -7.51 -10.15
N GLY A 289 6.94 -6.23 -10.52
CA GLY A 289 6.36 -5.21 -9.64
C GLY A 289 4.97 -5.58 -9.14
N VAL A 290 4.12 -6.15 -10.00
CA VAL A 290 2.78 -6.61 -9.58
C VAL A 290 2.86 -7.76 -8.59
N ILE A 291 3.81 -8.67 -8.78
CA ILE A 291 4.00 -9.81 -7.87
C ILE A 291 4.48 -9.33 -6.50
N TYR A 292 5.33 -8.29 -6.47
CA TYR A 292 5.76 -7.68 -5.22
C TYR A 292 4.60 -7.00 -4.49
N PHE A 293 3.72 -6.27 -5.18
CA PHE A 293 2.50 -5.70 -4.55
C PHE A 293 1.66 -6.79 -3.87
N TYR A 294 1.48 -7.93 -4.52
CA TYR A 294 0.75 -9.06 -3.94
C TYR A 294 1.49 -9.74 -2.79
N THR A 295 2.81 -9.87 -2.90
CA THR A 295 3.66 -10.41 -1.84
C THR A 295 3.57 -9.54 -0.59
N ASP A 296 3.66 -8.23 -0.77
CA ASP A 296 3.56 -7.28 0.33
C ASP A 296 2.13 -7.33 0.92
N LEU A 297 1.09 -7.60 0.13
CA LEU A 297 -0.27 -7.83 0.61
C LEU A 297 -0.37 -9.13 1.46
N ILE A 298 0.37 -10.19 1.13
CA ILE A 298 0.52 -11.37 2.02
C ILE A 298 1.08 -10.93 3.36
N LEU A 299 2.20 -10.20 3.33
CA LEU A 299 2.91 -9.79 4.54
C LEU A 299 1.99 -8.93 5.42
N LEU A 300 1.23 -8.01 4.81
CA LEU A 300 0.20 -7.24 5.49
C LEU A 300 -0.88 -8.15 6.10
N THR A 301 -1.38 -9.11 5.34
CA THR A 301 -2.45 -10.00 5.82
C THR A 301 -1.97 -10.88 6.96
N ILE A 302 -0.77 -11.46 6.85
CA ILE A 302 -0.14 -12.24 7.93
C ILE A 302 0.06 -11.35 9.16
N ALA A 303 0.61 -10.15 8.98
CA ALA A 303 0.82 -9.21 10.09
C ALA A 303 -0.51 -8.83 10.76
N ALA A 304 -1.57 -8.58 9.98
CA ALA A 304 -2.91 -8.30 10.50
C ALA A 304 -3.49 -9.50 11.25
N CYS A 305 -3.35 -10.72 10.73
CA CYS A 305 -3.79 -11.94 11.41
C CYS A 305 -3.04 -12.15 12.73
N VAL A 306 -1.72 -11.96 12.76
CA VAL A 306 -0.90 -12.06 13.98
C VAL A 306 -1.33 -10.99 15.00
N ALA A 307 -1.55 -9.75 14.55
CA ALA A 307 -2.03 -8.68 15.42
C ALA A 307 -3.39 -9.00 16.05
N VAL A 308 -4.36 -9.46 15.25
CA VAL A 308 -5.69 -9.86 15.74
C VAL A 308 -5.60 -11.05 16.69
N ALA A 309 -4.81 -12.08 16.36
CA ALA A 309 -4.61 -13.24 17.23
C ALA A 309 -3.97 -12.84 18.56
N THR A 310 -3.02 -11.90 18.54
CA THR A 310 -2.37 -11.37 19.75
C THR A 310 -3.37 -10.62 20.62
N VAL A 311 -4.17 -9.72 20.03
CA VAL A 311 -5.23 -8.99 20.76
C VAL A 311 -6.26 -9.95 21.34
N ALA A 312 -6.71 -10.95 20.58
CA ALA A 312 -7.66 -11.95 21.06
C ALA A 312 -7.08 -12.78 22.22
N ALA A 313 -5.81 -13.20 22.12
CA ALA A 313 -5.12 -13.89 23.20
C ALA A 313 -5.01 -13.02 24.46
N CYS A 314 -4.67 -11.73 24.32
CA CYS A 314 -4.68 -10.79 25.44
C CYS A 314 -6.06 -10.67 26.08
N VAL A 315 -7.13 -10.53 25.29
CA VAL A 315 -8.51 -10.43 25.82
C VAL A 315 -8.92 -11.72 26.54
N LEU A 316 -8.60 -12.89 26.00
CA LEU A 316 -8.89 -14.18 26.63
C LEU A 316 -8.13 -14.35 27.95
N LEU A 317 -6.83 -14.01 27.97
CA LEU A 317 -6.02 -14.04 29.20
C LEU A 317 -6.54 -13.06 30.26
N CYS A 318 -7.10 -11.92 29.85
CA CYS A 318 -7.75 -10.98 30.77
C CYS A 318 -9.13 -11.46 31.26
N SER A 319 -9.80 -12.36 30.54
CA SER A 319 -11.14 -12.85 30.87
C SER A 319 -11.14 -14.04 31.84
N ASP A 320 -10.06 -14.83 31.87
CA ASP A 320 -9.93 -16.02 32.74
C ASP A 320 -9.45 -15.70 34.18
N VAL A 321 -9.08 -14.45 34.47
CA VAL A 321 -8.78 -14.00 35.85
C VAL A 321 -10.11 -13.66 36.53
N GLY A 322 -10.80 -14.71 36.99
CA GLY A 322 -12.07 -14.60 37.70
C GLY A 322 -12.02 -13.70 38.94
N ASP A 323 -13.11 -12.97 39.14
CA ASP A 323 -13.48 -12.25 40.38
C ASP A 323 -12.49 -11.20 40.93
N VAL A 324 -11.91 -10.37 40.06
CA VAL A 324 -11.35 -9.08 40.51
C VAL A 324 -12.36 -7.96 40.20
N PRO A 325 -12.79 -7.17 41.20
CA PRO A 325 -13.81 -6.14 41.01
C PRO A 325 -13.31 -5.04 40.07
N ASP A 326 -14.10 -4.79 39.01
CA ASP A 326 -14.10 -3.59 38.15
C ASP A 326 -12.73 -2.99 37.78
N CYS A 327 -11.94 -3.68 36.95
CA CYS A 327 -10.80 -3.09 36.24
C CYS A 327 -11.20 -2.40 34.91
N SER A 328 -12.29 -1.63 34.92
CA SER A 328 -12.74 -0.83 33.76
C SER A 328 -11.75 0.27 33.33
N GLY A 329 -10.65 0.47 34.08
CA GLY A 329 -9.61 1.48 33.81
C GLY A 329 -8.32 0.98 33.14
N CYS A 330 -8.13 -0.31 32.89
CA CYS A 330 -6.82 -0.85 32.47
C CYS A 330 -6.55 -0.88 30.95
N LEU A 331 -7.42 -0.30 30.12
CA LEU A 331 -7.20 -0.24 28.67
C LEU A 331 -6.24 0.88 28.24
N TYR A 332 -5.21 1.19 29.04
CA TYR A 332 -4.08 2.00 28.61
C TYR A 332 -2.90 1.09 28.28
N VAL A 333 -2.69 0.90 26.98
CA VAL A 333 -1.59 0.14 26.39
C VAL A 333 -0.27 0.88 26.67
N GLY A 334 0.33 0.61 27.82
CA GLY A 334 1.59 1.21 28.22
C GLY A 334 1.96 0.80 29.64
N TYR A 335 2.62 -0.36 29.77
CA TYR A 335 3.24 -0.86 31.00
C TYR A 335 2.30 -1.03 32.21
N CYS A 336 1.55 -2.13 32.26
CA CYS A 336 0.94 -2.60 33.50
C CYS A 336 2.01 -3.24 34.41
N TYR A 337 2.66 -2.40 35.23
CA TYR A 337 3.14 -2.83 36.54
C TYR A 337 1.95 -2.66 37.50
N CYS A 338 1.24 -3.74 37.81
CA CYS A 338 0.27 -3.75 38.91
C CYS A 338 0.97 -4.32 40.15
N PRO A 339 1.41 -3.49 41.11
CA PRO A 339 1.82 -3.97 42.42
C PRO A 339 0.55 -4.19 43.25
N CYS A 340 -0.16 -5.27 42.98
CA CYS A 340 -1.21 -5.77 43.88
C CYS A 340 -0.56 -6.73 44.89
N ASP A 341 0.42 -6.23 45.64
CA ASP A 341 0.89 -6.92 46.83
C ASP A 341 0.10 -6.36 48.01
N GLY A 342 -0.74 -7.24 48.59
CA GLY A 342 -1.74 -6.91 49.59
C GLY A 342 -1.11 -6.45 50.90
N GLY A 343 -0.80 -5.16 50.97
CA GLY A 343 -0.50 -4.46 52.21
C GLY A 343 -1.73 -4.46 53.12
N HIS A 344 -1.89 -5.53 53.89
CA HIS A 344 -2.71 -5.54 55.09
C HIS A 344 -2.36 -4.31 55.94
N PRO A 345 -3.33 -3.47 56.34
CA PRO A 345 -3.06 -2.47 57.36
C PRO A 345 -2.65 -3.19 58.64
N PRO A 346 -1.62 -2.72 59.37
CA PRO A 346 -1.17 -3.36 60.60
C PRO A 346 -2.32 -3.34 61.61
N ASP A 347 -2.62 -4.53 62.15
CA ASP A 347 -3.59 -4.74 63.22
C ASP A 347 -3.33 -3.79 64.38
N ARG A 348 -4.39 -3.09 64.81
CA ARG A 348 -4.40 -2.39 66.10
C ARG A 348 -4.34 -3.44 67.20
N PRO A 349 -3.42 -3.32 68.18
CA PRO A 349 -3.47 -4.16 69.35
C PRO A 349 -4.71 -3.82 70.16
N SER A 350 -5.51 -4.86 70.43
CA SER A 350 -6.56 -4.89 71.43
C SER A 350 -5.90 -4.94 72.81
N ASP A 351 -5.87 -3.81 73.51
CA ASP A 351 -5.58 -3.76 74.94
C ASP A 351 -6.82 -4.23 75.71
N GLU A 352 -6.77 -5.50 76.11
CA GLU A 352 -7.56 -6.10 77.17
C GLU A 352 -6.98 -5.67 78.53
N ASP A 353 -7.90 -5.24 79.41
CA ASP A 353 -7.94 -5.43 80.86
C ASP A 353 -6.65 -5.29 81.69
N ASP A 354 -6.65 -4.26 82.55
CA ASP A 354 -6.05 -4.34 83.88
C ASP A 354 -6.95 -3.66 84.92
N GLY A 355 -7.25 -4.41 85.97
CA GLY A 355 -8.31 -4.14 86.92
C GLY A 355 -7.93 -3.34 88.17
N ALA A 356 -8.95 -3.22 89.02
CA ALA A 356 -8.91 -3.09 90.48
C ALA A 356 -8.50 -1.74 91.13
N MET A 357 -9.53 -1.08 91.69
CA MET A 357 -9.70 -0.87 93.14
C MET A 357 -8.69 0.02 93.89
N GLN A 358 -9.10 1.23 94.30
CA GLN A 358 -8.90 1.67 95.70
C GLN A 358 -9.83 2.83 96.14
N ARG A 359 -10.39 2.63 97.34
CA ARG A 359 -11.16 3.58 98.16
C ARG A 359 -10.27 4.75 98.61
N VAL A 360 -10.86 5.95 98.77
CA VAL A 360 -11.11 6.63 100.07
C VAL A 360 -12.35 7.50 99.91
#